data_AF-A0A2V7WYZ6-F1
#
_entry.id   AF-A0A2V7WYZ6-F1
#
_cell.length_a   1.000
_cell.length_b   1.000
_cell.length_c   1.000
_cell.angle_alpha   90.00
_cell.angle_beta   90.00
_cell.angle_gamma   90.00
#
_symmetry.space_group_name_H-M   'P 1'
#
loop_
_entity.id
_entity.type
_entity.pdbx_description
1 polymer ?
#
loop_
_entity_poly.entity_id
_entity_poly.type
_entity_poly.pdbx_seq_one_letter_code
_entity_poly.pdbx_strand_id
1 'polypeptide(L)'
;MVLAFSLRSGAQEAPRAFIDGTEPGWRTLGESDFAGVNGDPDTWTWKDGRLLCSGRPIGVLRTRQKFTNVEMVVQWRHLRSA
;
A
#
# COMPACT_ATOMS: atom_id res chain seq x y z
N MET A 1 -8.04 -10.92 -52.68
CA MET A 1 -7.97 -11.08 -51.21
C MET A 1 -8.06 -9.69 -50.60
N VAL A 2 -9.23 -9.31 -50.09
CA VAL A 2 -9.45 -7.98 -49.48
C VAL A 2 -9.26 -8.13 -47.98
N LEU A 3 -8.21 -7.51 -47.42
CA LEU A 3 -8.03 -7.40 -45.98
C LEU A 3 -8.88 -6.23 -45.47
N ALA A 4 -9.91 -6.54 -44.70
CA ALA A 4 -10.66 -5.55 -43.94
C ALA A 4 -9.96 -5.30 -42.59
N PHE A 5 -9.40 -4.10 -42.40
CA PHE A 5 -8.95 -3.65 -41.09
C PHE A 5 -10.14 -3.11 -40.31
N SER A 6 -10.51 -3.78 -39.22
CA SER A 6 -11.48 -3.28 -38.26
C SER A 6 -10.78 -2.34 -37.29
N LEU A 7 -11.10 -1.04 -37.36
CA LEU A 7 -10.70 -0.06 -36.34
C LEU A 7 -11.49 -0.36 -35.07
N ARG A 8 -10.84 -0.93 -34.06
CA ARG A 8 -11.40 -0.96 -32.71
C ARG A 8 -11.27 0.43 -32.12
N SER A 9 -12.40 1.13 -31.97
CA SER A 9 -12.48 2.27 -31.08
C SER A 9 -12.26 1.77 -29.66
N GLY A 10 -11.06 2.00 -29.11
CA GLY A 10 -10.83 1.84 -27.69
C GLY A 10 -11.62 2.92 -26.97
N ALA A 11 -12.66 2.54 -26.22
CA ALA A 11 -13.34 3.48 -25.36
C ALA A 11 -12.29 4.07 -24.39
N GLN A 12 -11.91 5.32 -24.63
CA GLN A 12 -11.04 6.05 -23.73
C GLN A 12 -11.80 6.20 -22.41
N GLU A 13 -11.37 5.50 -21.36
CA GLU A 13 -11.95 5.69 -20.04
C GLU A 13 -11.86 7.17 -19.66
N ALA A 14 -12.96 7.71 -19.11
CA ALA A 14 -12.98 9.08 -18.64
C ALA A 14 -11.82 9.31 -17.64
N PRO A 15 -11.19 10.48 -17.64
CA PRO A 15 -10.14 10.80 -16.68
C PRO A 15 -10.64 10.52 -15.26
N ARG A 16 -9.98 9.59 -14.57
CA ARG A 16 -10.25 9.28 -13.15
C ARG A 16 -9.06 9.73 -12.34
N ALA A 17 -9.31 10.47 -11.25
CA ALA A 17 -8.30 10.77 -10.26
C ALA A 17 -8.14 9.55 -9.35
N PHE A 18 -7.09 8.75 -9.56
CA PHE A 18 -6.68 7.66 -8.67
C PHE A 18 -5.19 7.76 -8.39
N ILE A 19 -4.74 7.20 -7.27
CA ILE A 19 -3.34 7.09 -6.89
C ILE A 19 -3.09 5.60 -6.68
N ASP A 20 -2.21 5.01 -7.49
CA ASP A 20 -1.88 3.58 -7.42
C ASP A 20 -0.41 3.30 -7.03
N GLY A 21 0.39 4.36 -6.89
CA GLY A 21 1.77 4.26 -6.43
C GLY A 21 2.75 3.77 -7.50
N THR A 22 2.38 3.83 -8.79
CA THR A 22 3.22 3.40 -9.91
C THR A 22 3.99 4.54 -10.57
N GLU A 23 3.73 5.79 -10.19
CA GLU A 23 4.41 6.95 -10.74
C GLU A 23 5.92 7.00 -10.36
N PRO A 24 6.76 7.75 -11.10
CA PRO A 24 8.16 7.91 -10.73
C PRO A 24 8.32 8.56 -9.35
N GLY A 25 9.17 7.97 -8.51
CA GLY A 25 9.51 8.50 -7.18
C GLY A 25 8.79 7.83 -6.01
N TRP A 26 7.77 7.02 -6.27
CA TRP A 26 7.19 6.15 -5.24
C TRP A 26 8.23 5.15 -4.73
N ARG A 27 8.21 4.92 -3.40
CA ARG A 27 9.02 3.90 -2.75
C ARG A 27 8.16 3.05 -1.82
N THR A 28 8.39 1.75 -1.83
CA THR A 28 7.79 0.85 -0.85
C THR A 28 8.47 1.04 0.52
N LEU A 29 7.68 1.13 1.58
CA LEU A 29 8.17 1.09 2.96
C LEU A 29 8.16 -0.36 3.46
N GLY A 30 9.32 -0.89 3.85
CA GLY A 30 9.49 -2.24 4.37
C GLY A 30 9.80 -2.27 5.87
N GLU A 31 10.08 -3.45 6.41
CA GLU A 31 10.38 -3.65 7.84
C GLU A 31 11.43 -2.69 8.41
N SER A 32 12.51 -2.47 7.66
CA SER A 32 13.60 -1.57 8.05
C SER A 32 13.21 -0.10 8.13
N ASP A 33 12.08 0.31 7.54
CA ASP A 33 11.60 1.68 7.56
C ASP A 33 10.82 2.01 8.85
N PHE A 34 10.47 1.02 9.66
CA PHE A 34 9.64 1.21 10.84
C PHE A 34 10.37 0.90 12.16
N ALA A 35 9.83 1.46 13.24
CA ALA A 35 10.24 1.20 14.61
C ALA A 35 9.00 1.13 15.51
N GLY A 36 9.00 0.15 16.41
CA GLY A 36 8.00 0.05 17.47
C GLY A 36 8.07 1.25 18.40
N VAL A 37 6.92 1.77 18.79
CA VAL A 37 6.80 2.77 19.87
C VAL A 37 6.47 2.07 21.18
N ASN A 38 5.55 1.13 21.14
CA ASN A 38 5.14 0.27 22.25
C ASN A 38 4.58 -1.06 21.71
N GLY A 39 4.29 -1.97 22.64
CA GLY A 39 3.75 -3.29 22.35
C GLY A 39 4.72 -4.40 22.76
N ASP A 40 4.23 -5.62 22.61
CA ASP A 40 4.98 -6.85 22.84
C ASP A 40 5.66 -7.29 21.53
N PRO A 41 6.65 -8.21 21.57
CA PRO A 41 7.37 -8.67 20.38
C PRO A 41 6.48 -9.20 19.24
N ASP A 42 5.28 -9.67 19.54
CA ASP A 42 4.30 -10.20 18.57
C ASP A 42 3.18 -9.20 18.21
N THR A 43 3.22 -7.98 18.76
CA THR A 43 2.19 -6.97 18.46
C THR A 43 2.23 -6.54 17.00
N TRP A 44 3.43 -6.42 16.44
CA TRP A 44 3.68 -6.10 15.04
C TRP A 44 4.61 -7.15 14.45
N THR A 45 4.18 -7.85 13.40
CA THR A 45 4.99 -8.88 12.75
C THR A 45 4.98 -8.68 11.24
N TRP A 46 6.16 -8.74 10.63
CA TRP A 46 6.28 -8.78 9.17
C TRP A 46 6.20 -10.21 8.68
N LYS A 47 5.34 -10.45 7.69
CA LYS A 47 5.19 -11.75 7.05
C LYS A 47 4.76 -11.58 5.60
N ASP A 48 5.47 -12.22 4.67
CA ASP A 48 5.16 -12.25 3.23
C ASP A 48 4.95 -10.83 2.64
N GLY A 49 5.80 -9.87 3.03
CA GLY A 49 5.72 -8.48 2.58
C GLY A 49 4.56 -7.68 3.19
N ARG A 50 3.89 -8.19 4.22
CA ARG A 50 2.76 -7.54 4.90
C ARG A 50 3.08 -7.31 6.38
N LEU A 51 2.57 -6.20 6.90
CA LEU A 51 2.59 -5.91 8.33
C LEU A 51 1.30 -6.43 8.97
N LEU A 52 1.43 -7.31 9.96
CA LEU A 52 0.32 -7.85 10.74
C LEU A 52 0.31 -7.24 12.14
N CYS A 53 -0.89 -6.95 12.65
CA CYS A 53 -1.11 -6.48 14.01
C CYS A 53 -1.89 -7.53 14.82
N SER A 54 -1.39 -7.89 16.00
CA SER A 54 -2.12 -8.78 16.91
C SER A 54 -3.34 -8.10 17.53
N GLY A 55 -3.27 -6.77 17.68
CA GLY A 55 -4.24 -5.92 18.39
C GLY A 55 -4.15 -6.00 19.91
N ARG A 56 -3.19 -6.74 20.46
CA ARG A 56 -3.03 -6.99 21.91
C ARG A 56 -1.55 -6.99 22.29
N PRO A 57 -1.10 -6.05 23.15
CA PRO A 57 -1.79 -4.83 23.57
C PRO A 57 -2.03 -3.86 22.40
N ILE A 58 -2.65 -2.70 22.68
CA ILE A 58 -2.70 -1.60 21.68
C ILE A 58 -1.26 -1.16 21.40
N GLY A 59 -0.78 -1.50 20.20
CA GLY A 59 0.56 -1.16 19.73
C GLY A 59 0.55 -0.02 18.73
N VAL A 60 1.61 0.77 18.76
CA VAL A 60 1.89 1.87 17.83
C VAL A 60 3.21 1.57 17.15
N LEU A 61 3.19 1.68 15.82
CA LEU A 61 4.36 1.63 14.96
C LEU A 61 4.58 3.02 14.34
N ARG A 62 5.83 3.43 14.17
CA ARG A 62 6.17 4.67 13.46
C ARG A 62 7.22 4.40 12.39
N THR A 63 7.30 5.26 11.38
CA THR A 63 8.46 5.30 10.50
C THR A 63 9.70 5.76 11.28
N ARG A 64 10.88 5.27 10.91
CA ARG A 64 12.16 5.73 11.45
C ARG A 64 12.49 7.15 10.98
N GLN A 65 12.24 7.41 9.70
CA GLN A 65 12.39 8.74 9.11
C GLN A 65 11.10 9.55 9.31
N LYS A 66 11.24 10.86 9.53
CA LYS A 66 10.13 11.81 9.50
C LYS A 66 9.92 12.29 8.07
N PHE A 67 8.67 12.31 7.63
CA PHE A 67 8.27 12.87 6.35
C PHE A 67 7.33 14.05 6.57
N THR A 68 7.35 15.00 5.65
CA THR A 68 6.41 16.11 5.55
C THR A 68 5.94 16.20 4.10
N ASN A 69 4.71 16.67 3.87
CA ASN A 69 4.11 16.82 2.53
C ASN A 69 4.19 15.53 1.70
N VAL A 70 3.48 14.49 2.14
CA VAL A 70 3.54 13.16 1.51
C VAL A 70 2.25 12.81 0.78
N GLU A 71 2.41 12.00 -0.27
CA GLU A 71 1.38 11.12 -0.79
C GLU A 71 1.64 9.70 -0.26
N MET A 72 0.57 8.99 0.12
CA MET A 72 0.68 7.64 0.67
C MET A 72 -0.47 6.75 0.17
N VAL A 73 -0.11 5.59 -0.37
CA VAL A 73 -1.05 4.52 -0.72
C VAL A 73 -0.83 3.36 0.24
N VAL A 74 -1.90 2.92 0.91
CA VAL A 74 -1.89 1.77 1.81
C VAL A 74 -3.10 0.90 1.52
N GLN A 75 -2.86 -0.41 1.44
CA GLN A 75 -3.91 -1.42 1.45
C GLN A 75 -3.97 -2.05 2.84
N TRP A 76 -5.19 -2.21 3.36
CA TRP A 76 -5.41 -2.81 4.67
C TRP A 76 -6.68 -3.66 4.67
N ARG A 77 -6.75 -4.59 5.62
CA ARG A 77 -7.94 -5.39 5.89
C ARG A 77 -7.94 -5.87 7.34
N HIS A 78 -9.11 -6.15 7.88
CA HIS A 78 -9.20 -6.97 9.09
C HIS A 78 -8.95 -8.43 8.77
N LEU A 79 -8.22 -9.13 9.65
CA LEU A 79 -8.00 -10.58 9.52
C LEU A 79 -9.03 -11.40 10.30
N ARG A 80 -9.86 -10.74 11.13
CA ARG A 80 -10.91 -11.29 12.00
C ARG A 80 -12.05 -10.27 12.10
N SER A 81 -13.24 -10.70 12.48
CA SER A 81 -14.34 -9.77 12.77
C SER A 81 -13.99 -8.81 13.92
N ALA A 82 -14.56 -7.61 13.87
CA ALA A 82 -14.43 -6.59 14.92
C ALA A 82 -15.22 -6.99 16.18
#